data_AF-V4JHQ6-F1
#
_entry.id   AF-V4JHQ6-F1
#
_cell.length_a   1.000
_cell.length_b   1.000
_cell.length_c   1.000
_cell.angle_alpha   90.00
_cell.angle_beta   90.00
_cell.angle_gamma   90.00
#
_symmetry.space_group_name_H-M   'P 1'
#
loop_
_entity.id
_entity.type
_entity.pdbx_description
1 polymer ?
#
loop_
_entity_poly.entity_id
_entity_poly.type
_entity_poly.pdbx_seq_one_letter_code
_entity_poly.pdbx_strand_id
1 'polypeptide(L)'
;MSDTCEICHVREARYVCRLCGRRVCEEHFDKEKGLCVICSSSLCELCGVRLAVTYCPVCGRLVCYEDSVQVDNVRRVCRECYAKGLMKPTPENKDAYLSGAVRLAKRLIRVSSTKG
;
A
#
# COMPACT_ATOMS: atom_id res chain seq x y z
N MET A 1 19.31 8.07 23.52
CA MET A 1 18.21 7.61 22.64
C MET A 1 17.31 8.80 22.37
N SER A 2 16.86 9.01 21.13
CA SER A 2 15.99 10.15 20.81
C SER A 2 14.56 9.85 21.24
N ASP A 3 13.98 10.74 22.04
CA ASP A 3 12.57 10.70 22.45
C ASP A 3 11.65 11.42 21.45
N THR A 4 12.18 11.85 20.30
CA THR A 4 11.40 12.47 19.24
C THR A 4 10.87 11.44 18.24
N CYS A 5 9.77 11.79 17.59
CA CYS A 5 9.14 11.01 16.53
C CYS A 5 10.12 10.79 15.37
N GLU A 6 10.34 9.53 15.01
CA GLU A 6 11.22 9.12 13.91
C GLU A 6 10.66 9.43 12.50
N ILE A 7 9.51 10.12 12.40
CA ILE A 7 8.89 10.50 11.12
C ILE A 7 8.99 12.00 10.88
N CYS A 8 8.60 12.86 11.84
CA CYS A 8 8.76 14.31 11.67
C CYS A 8 10.02 14.88 12.33
N HIS A 9 10.65 14.17 13.26
CA HIS A 9 11.77 14.67 14.09
C HIS A 9 11.48 15.97 14.88
N VAL A 10 10.21 16.37 15.00
CA VAL A 10 9.79 17.61 15.68
C VAL A 10 9.06 17.32 17.00
N ARG A 11 8.08 16.42 16.97
CA ARG A 11 7.23 16.10 18.14
C ARG A 11 7.80 14.96 18.96
N GLU A 12 7.42 14.90 20.23
CA GLU A 12 7.71 13.77 21.13
C GLU A 12 7.07 12.47 20.61
N ALA A 13 7.82 11.37 20.71
CA ALA A 13 7.31 10.04 20.39
C ALA A 13 6.53 9.45 21.57
N ARG A 14 5.28 9.05 21.30
CA ARG A 14 4.36 8.51 22.31
C ARG A 14 3.99 7.04 22.08
N TYR A 15 4.24 6.53 20.88
CA TYR A 15 3.84 5.19 20.47
C TYR A 15 5.00 4.47 19.77
N VAL A 16 4.99 3.14 19.81
CA VAL A 16 5.95 2.29 19.09
C VAL A 16 5.18 1.46 18.07
N CYS A 17 5.59 1.51 16.80
CA CYS A 17 4.96 0.72 15.75
C CYS A 17 5.24 -0.78 15.96
N ARG A 18 4.19 -1.60 16.10
CA ARG A 18 4.34 -3.05 16.31
C ARG A 18 4.99 -3.81 15.14
N LEU A 19 5.07 -3.19 13.96
CA LEU A 19 5.60 -3.83 12.75
C LEU A 19 7.06 -3.47 12.45
N CYS A 20 7.42 -2.18 12.53
CA CYS A 20 8.79 -1.73 12.20
C CYS A 20 9.58 -1.21 13.40
N GLY A 21 8.99 -1.11 14.59
CA GLY A 21 9.67 -0.66 15.80
C GLY A 21 9.88 0.85 15.92
N ARG A 22 9.55 1.66 14.90
CA ARG A 22 9.69 3.13 14.98
C ARG A 22 8.87 3.72 16.13
N ARG A 23 9.50 4.63 16.89
CA ARG A 23 8.88 5.52 17.87
C ARG A 23 8.25 6.71 17.16
N VAL A 24 6.95 6.92 17.33
CA VAL A 24 6.19 7.94 16.57
C VAL A 24 5.30 8.78 17.48
N CYS A 25 5.07 10.03 17.08
CA CYS A 25 4.10 10.91 17.73
C CYS A 25 2.66 10.46 17.39
N GLU A 26 1.69 11.02 18.11
CA GLU A 26 0.27 10.72 17.94
C GLU A 26 -0.25 10.92 16.50
N GLU A 27 0.15 11.99 15.82
CA GLU A 27 -0.25 12.24 14.41
C GLU A 27 0.27 11.19 13.42
N HIS A 28 1.33 10.47 13.78
CA HIS A 28 1.96 9.49 12.91
C HIS A 28 1.71 8.05 13.36
N PHE A 29 0.74 7.86 14.25
CA PHE A 29 0.32 6.56 14.75
C PHE A 29 -1.14 6.29 14.38
N ASP A 30 -1.36 5.23 13.63
CA ASP A 30 -2.68 4.65 13.39
C ASP A 30 -3.05 3.78 14.60
N LYS A 31 -3.87 4.33 15.49
CA LYS A 31 -4.29 3.69 16.75
C LYS A 31 -5.12 2.43 16.50
N GLU A 32 -5.95 2.41 15.45
CA GLU A 32 -6.81 1.27 15.15
C GLU A 32 -5.98 0.04 14.75
N LYS A 33 -4.90 0.25 13.99
CA LYS A 33 -4.04 -0.85 13.52
C LYS A 33 -2.83 -1.11 14.42
N GLY A 34 -2.52 -0.19 15.33
CA GLY A 34 -1.32 -0.22 16.17
C GLY A 34 -0.02 -0.04 15.37
N LEU A 35 -0.08 0.74 14.30
CA LEU A 35 1.03 0.91 13.33
C LEU A 35 1.39 2.37 13.15
N CYS A 36 2.63 2.66 12.76
CA CYS A 36 2.92 3.98 12.21
C CYS A 36 2.17 4.16 10.88
N VAL A 37 1.86 5.41 10.53
CA VAL A 37 1.12 5.74 9.29
C VAL A 37 1.80 5.23 8.02
N ILE A 38 3.12 5.08 8.00
CA ILE A 38 3.89 4.51 6.88
C ILE A 38 3.60 3.02 6.73
N CYS A 39 3.66 2.26 7.83
CA CYS A 39 3.32 0.84 7.81
C CYS A 39 1.85 0.63 7.48
N SER A 40 0.94 1.43 8.07
CA SER A 40 -0.50 1.35 7.81
C SER A 40 -0.84 1.56 6.33
N SER A 41 -0.21 2.54 5.67
CA SER A 41 -0.43 2.82 4.25
C SER A 41 0.24 1.83 3.30
N SER A 42 1.16 1.00 3.82
CA SER A 42 1.89 -0.01 3.04
C SER A 42 1.29 -1.41 3.18
N LEU A 43 0.19 -1.57 3.92
CA LEU A 43 -0.50 -2.85 4.04
C LEU A 43 -1.15 -3.25 2.72
N CYS A 44 -1.23 -4.56 2.49
CA CYS A 44 -2.01 -5.13 1.41
C CYS A 44 -3.49 -4.71 1.56
N GLU A 45 -4.04 -4.13 0.50
CA GLU A 45 -5.41 -3.64 0.47
C GLU A 45 -6.46 -4.76 0.38
N LEU A 46 -6.03 -6.03 0.29
CA LEU A 46 -6.93 -7.19 0.32
C LEU A 46 -7.06 -7.79 1.72
N CYS A 47 -5.95 -8.10 2.38
CA CYS A 47 -6.00 -8.70 3.71
C CYS A 47 -5.87 -7.71 4.87
N GLY A 48 -5.30 -6.52 4.65
CA GLY A 48 -5.06 -5.53 5.72
C GLY A 48 -4.05 -5.98 6.79
N VAL A 49 -3.36 -7.10 6.60
CA VAL A 49 -2.46 -7.69 7.63
C VAL A 49 -1.00 -7.72 7.20
N ARG A 50 -0.72 -8.11 5.95
CA ARG A 50 0.65 -8.23 5.42
C ARG A 50 1.07 -6.97 4.68
N LEU A 51 2.36 -6.65 4.69
CA LEU A 51 2.90 -5.59 3.83
C LEU A 51 2.72 -5.95 2.36
N ALA A 52 2.37 -4.96 1.55
CA ALA A 52 2.34 -5.10 0.11
C ALA A 52 3.76 -5.20 -0.46
N VAL A 53 3.90 -5.99 -1.51
CA VAL A 53 5.17 -6.22 -2.21
C VAL A 53 5.14 -5.64 -3.62
N THR A 54 3.93 -5.33 -4.11
CA THR A 54 3.70 -4.70 -5.40
C THR A 54 2.29 -4.08 -5.43
N TYR A 55 1.93 -3.46 -6.55
CA TYR A 55 0.56 -3.09 -6.86
C TYR A 55 0.02 -3.95 -8.00
N CYS A 56 -1.29 -4.18 -8.02
CA CYS A 56 -1.94 -4.89 -9.12
C CYS A 56 -1.97 -4.00 -10.37
N PRO A 57 -1.42 -4.43 -11.53
CA PRO A 57 -1.39 -3.63 -12.75
C PRO A 57 -2.79 -3.34 -13.30
N VAL A 58 -3.79 -4.15 -12.93
CA VAL A 58 -5.18 -3.99 -13.38
C VAL A 58 -5.94 -2.95 -12.55
N CYS A 59 -5.98 -3.12 -11.22
CA CYS A 59 -6.83 -2.31 -10.35
C CYS A 59 -6.07 -1.24 -9.55
N GLY A 60 -4.74 -1.34 -9.47
CA GLY A 60 -3.88 -0.41 -8.74
C GLY A 60 -3.76 -0.68 -7.24
N ARG A 61 -4.45 -1.70 -6.70
CA ARG A 61 -4.37 -2.05 -5.26
C ARG A 61 -2.98 -2.55 -4.87
N LEU A 62 -2.47 -2.11 -3.73
CA LEU A 62 -1.27 -2.67 -3.08
C LEU A 62 -1.57 -4.09 -2.60
N VAL A 63 -0.73 -5.06 -2.96
CA VAL A 63 -0.95 -6.48 -2.67
C VAL A 63 0.30 -7.21 -2.19
N CYS A 64 0.10 -8.15 -1.25
CA CYS A 64 1.17 -9.02 -0.73
C CYS A 64 1.35 -10.28 -1.60
N TYR A 65 2.34 -11.12 -1.27
CA TYR A 65 2.58 -12.38 -1.96
C TYR A 65 1.36 -13.32 -1.95
N GLU A 66 0.72 -13.49 -0.79
CA GLU A 66 -0.43 -14.41 -0.62
C GLU A 66 -1.68 -13.98 -1.39
N ASP A 67 -1.88 -12.67 -1.54
CA ASP A 67 -3.08 -12.13 -2.18
C ASP A 67 -2.85 -11.77 -3.65
N SER A 68 -1.75 -12.24 -4.25
CA SER A 68 -1.42 -12.02 -5.65
C SER A 68 -0.80 -13.24 -6.32
N VAL A 69 -1.09 -13.41 -7.60
CA VAL A 69 -0.56 -14.48 -8.45
C VAL A 69 0.51 -13.89 -9.36
N GLN A 70 1.68 -14.51 -9.41
CA GLN A 70 2.73 -14.15 -10.36
C GLN A 70 2.35 -14.64 -11.76
N VAL A 71 2.23 -13.71 -12.71
CA VAL A 71 1.77 -14.01 -14.08
C VAL A 71 2.91 -14.07 -15.10
N ASP A 72 4.08 -13.53 -14.74
CA ASP A 72 5.35 -13.70 -15.44
C ASP A 72 6.53 -13.39 -14.50
N ASN A 73 7.74 -13.27 -15.06
CA ASN A 73 8.97 -13.05 -14.31
C ASN A 73 8.99 -11.76 -13.47
N VAL A 74 8.13 -10.78 -13.75
CA VAL A 74 8.15 -9.46 -13.10
C VAL A 74 6.79 -9.08 -12.49
N ARG A 75 5.68 -9.42 -13.16
CA ARG A 75 4.35 -8.93 -12.82
C ARG A 75 3.58 -9.91 -11.93
N ARG A 76 2.83 -9.33 -10.98
CA ARG A 76 1.83 -10.04 -10.18
C ARG A 76 0.48 -9.35 -10.31
N VAL A 77 -0.60 -10.13 -10.37
CA VAL A 77 -1.98 -9.65 -10.42
C VAL A 77 -2.67 -10.06 -9.13
N CYS A 78 -3.48 -9.18 -8.52
CA CYS A 78 -4.20 -9.54 -7.31
C CYS A 78 -5.15 -10.72 -7.57
N ARG A 79 -5.39 -11.57 -6.56
CA ARG A 79 -6.23 -12.77 -6.71
C ARG A 79 -7.62 -12.48 -7.26
N GLU A 80 -8.20 -11.33 -6.94
CA GLU A 80 -9.52 -10.92 -7.44
C GLU A 80 -9.51 -10.60 -8.94
N CYS A 81 -8.48 -9.90 -9.45
CA CYS A 81 -8.36 -9.62 -10.88
C CYS A 81 -7.93 -10.87 -11.65
N TYR A 82 -7.10 -11.72 -11.04
CA TYR A 82 -6.68 -12.99 -11.61
C TYR A 82 -7.89 -13.92 -11.82
N ALA A 83 -8.77 -14.05 -10.83
CA ALA A 83 -10.00 -14.83 -10.92
C ALA A 83 -10.96 -14.36 -12.04
N LYS A 84 -10.82 -13.10 -12.50
CA LYS A 84 -11.56 -12.53 -13.63
C LYS A 84 -10.86 -12.75 -14.99
N GLY A 85 -9.78 -13.52 -15.04
CA GLY A 85 -9.03 -13.80 -16.27
C GLY A 85 -8.09 -12.67 -16.72
N LEU A 86 -7.85 -11.66 -15.89
CA LEU A 86 -7.04 -10.47 -16.25
C LEU A 86 -5.53 -10.71 -16.03
N MET A 87 -5.01 -11.79 -16.62
CA MET A 87 -3.65 -12.29 -16.38
C MET A 87 -2.61 -11.59 -17.26
N LYS A 88 -2.98 -11.21 -18.48
CA LYS A 88 -2.11 -10.57 -19.47
C LYS A 88 -2.85 -9.48 -20.25
N PRO A 89 -2.13 -8.44 -20.73
CA PRO A 89 -2.69 -7.50 -21.68
C PRO A 89 -2.99 -8.22 -22.99
N THR A 90 -4.22 -8.10 -23.48
CA THR A 90 -4.69 -8.49 -24.81
C THR A 90 -5.05 -7.21 -25.58
N PRO A 91 -5.19 -7.25 -26.92
CA PRO A 91 -5.63 -6.09 -27.69
C PRO A 91 -6.91 -5.45 -27.13
N GLU A 92 -7.80 -6.26 -26.57
CA GLU A 92 -9.11 -5.83 -26.03
C GLU A 92 -9.00 -5.24 -24.61
N ASN A 93 -7.94 -5.55 -23.84
CA ASN A 93 -7.85 -5.16 -22.43
C ASN A 93 -6.56 -4.38 -22.07
N LYS A 94 -5.70 -4.07 -23.04
CA LYS A 94 -4.39 -3.44 -22.83
C LYS A 94 -4.50 -2.12 -22.03
N ASP A 95 -5.49 -1.31 -22.34
CA ASP A 95 -5.76 -0.05 -21.63
C ASP A 95 -6.19 -0.29 -20.18
N ALA A 96 -6.97 -1.34 -19.94
CA ALA A 96 -7.36 -1.74 -18.59
C ALA A 96 -6.17 -2.30 -17.78
N TYR A 97 -5.33 -3.12 -18.41
CA TYR A 97 -4.17 -3.76 -17.79
C TYR A 97 -3.04 -2.78 -17.43
N LEU A 98 -2.93 -1.65 -18.13
CA LEU A 98 -1.95 -0.60 -17.81
C LEU A 98 -2.53 0.51 -16.92
N SER A 99 -3.84 0.49 -16.65
CA SER A 99 -4.50 1.53 -15.87
C SER A 99 -4.23 1.45 -14.36
N GLY A 100 -3.74 0.33 -13.82
CA GLY A 100 -3.54 0.17 -12.38
C GLY A 100 -2.53 1.15 -11.79
N ALA A 101 -1.42 1.41 -12.51
CA ALA A 101 -0.46 2.43 -12.11
C ALA A 101 -1.11 3.83 -12.07
N VAL A 102 -1.91 4.16 -13.09
CA VAL A 102 -2.65 5.41 -13.16
C VAL A 102 -3.69 5.53 -12.03
N ARG A 103 -4.41 4.45 -11.71
CA ARG A 103 -5.38 4.40 -10.61
C ARG A 103 -4.69 4.60 -9.26
N LEU A 104 -3.56 3.94 -9.03
CA LEU A 104 -2.77 4.13 -7.82
C LEU A 104 -2.30 5.59 -7.69
N ALA A 105 -1.70 6.15 -8.75
CA ALA A 105 -1.24 7.53 -8.76
C ALA A 105 -2.37 8.53 -8.49
N LYS A 106 -3.54 8.37 -9.14
CA LYS A 106 -4.72 9.21 -8.88
C LYS A 106 -5.17 9.17 -7.42
N ARG A 107 -5.11 8.01 -6.76
CA ARG A 107 -5.45 7.89 -5.33
C ARG A 107 -4.45 8.66 -4.46
N LEU A 108 -3.15 8.53 -4.74
CA LEU A 108 -2.11 9.24 -3.98
C LEU A 108 -2.20 10.76 -4.15
N ILE A 109 -2.45 11.25 -5.37
CA ILE A 109 -2.61 12.69 -5.63
C ILE A 109 -3.84 13.25 -4.90
N ARG A 110 -4.98 12.54 -4.93
CA ARG A 110 -6.20 12.97 -4.22
C ARG A 110 -6.00 13.08 -2.71
N VAL A 111 -5.25 12.16 -2.10
CA VAL A 111 -4.92 12.20 -0.67
C VAL A 111 -4.08 13.44 -0.32
N SER A 112 -3.22 13.88 -1.22
CA SER A 112 -2.40 15.08 -1.03
C SER A 112 -3.20 16.40 -1.09
N SER A 113 -4.33 16.43 -1.80
CA SER A 113 -5.19 17.62 -1.92
C SER A 113 -6.15 17.83 -0.74
N THR A 114 -6.28 16.86 0.16
CA THR A 114 -7.15 16.93 1.35
C THR A 114 -6.43 17.33 2.65
N LYS A 115 -5.15 17.74 2.57
CA LYS A 115 -4.43 18.37 3.68
C LYS A 115 -4.37 19.89 3.45
N GLY A 116 -5.51 20.54 3.62
CA GLY A 116 -5.67 22.00 3.69
C GLY A 116 -6.39 22.36 4.96
#